data_AF-A0A3P7LEB0-F1
#
_entry.id   AF-A0A3P7LEB0-F1
#
_cell.length_a   1.000
_cell.length_b   1.000
_cell.length_c   1.000
_cell.angle_alpha   90.00
_cell.angle_beta   90.00
_cell.angle_gamma   90.00
#
_symmetry.space_group_name_H-M   'P 1'
#
loop_
_entity.id
_entity.type
_entity.pdbx_description
1 polymer ?
#
loop_
_entity_poly.entity_id
_entity_poly.type
_entity_poly.pdbx_seq_one_letter_code
_entity_poly.pdbx_strand_id
1 'polypeptide(L)'
;MATLNLHLRSQLALGNIPNGLRRRNLPTAQNMLTMRYDMALETEAQTYASMCPMNRSDVATRPASGENFASISSSTSPLDAAVRVYLT
;
A
#
# COMPACT_ATOMS: atom_id res chain seq x y z
N MET A 1 3.75 -9.39 -0.37
CA MET A 1 3.11 -8.06 -0.53
C MET A 1 2.35 -7.86 -1.86
N ALA A 2 2.65 -8.57 -2.96
CA ALA A 2 1.94 -8.37 -4.23
C ALA A 2 0.51 -8.99 -4.30
N THR A 3 0.25 -10.08 -3.56
CA THR A 3 -0.94 -10.93 -3.75
C THR A 3 -2.28 -10.22 -3.49
N LEU A 4 -2.36 -9.37 -2.44
CA LEU A 4 -3.58 -8.63 -2.12
C LEU A 4 -3.94 -7.64 -3.24
N ASN A 5 -2.96 -6.89 -3.73
CA ASN A 5 -3.18 -5.91 -4.78
C ASN A 5 -3.63 -6.57 -6.09
N LEU A 6 -3.06 -7.73 -6.47
CA LEU A 6 -3.54 -8.47 -7.65
C LEU A 6 -4.98 -8.96 -7.47
N HIS A 7 -5.32 -9.48 -6.28
CA HIS A 7 -6.68 -9.94 -6.01
C HIS A 7 -7.70 -8.80 -6.15
N LEU A 8 -7.43 -7.65 -5.53
CA LEU A 8 -8.31 -6.48 -5.61
C LEU A 8 -8.43 -5.95 -7.05
N ARG A 9 -7.32 -5.89 -7.80
CA ARG A 9 -7.33 -5.51 -9.22
C ARG A 9 -8.16 -6.46 -10.07
N SER A 10 -8.08 -7.77 -9.80
CA SER A 10 -8.90 -8.76 -10.49
C SER A 10 -10.39 -8.58 -10.20
N GLN A 11 -10.77 -8.39 -8.93
CA GLN A 11 -12.17 -8.15 -8.56
C GLN A 11 -12.70 -6.86 -9.18
N LEU A 12 -11.88 -5.82 -9.23
CA LEU A 12 -12.22 -4.56 -9.89
C LEU A 12 -12.39 -4.74 -11.40
N ALA A 13 -11.47 -5.45 -12.06
CA ALA A 13 -11.52 -5.68 -13.50
C ALA A 13 -12.76 -6.49 -13.94
N LEU A 14 -13.24 -7.39 -13.09
CA LEU A 14 -14.48 -8.15 -13.29
C LEU A 14 -15.75 -7.35 -12.95
N GLY A 15 -15.63 -6.13 -12.41
CA GLY A 15 -16.77 -5.31 -12.03
C GLY A 15 -17.48 -5.78 -10.77
N ASN A 16 -16.76 -6.44 -9.85
CA ASN A 16 -17.33 -6.98 -8.60
C ASN A 16 -17.24 -6.00 -7.42
N ILE A 17 -16.53 -4.88 -7.58
CA ILE A 17 -16.29 -3.93 -6.48
C ILE A 17 -17.41 -2.87 -6.44
N PRO A 18 -18.13 -2.71 -5.31
CA PRO A 18 -19.12 -1.66 -5.15
C PRO A 18 -18.52 -0.27 -5.30
N ASN A 19 -19.23 0.63 -5.99
CA ASN A 19 -18.85 2.05 -6.02
C ASN A 19 -19.32 2.72 -4.72
N GLY A 20 -18.41 3.38 -4.00
CA GLY A 20 -18.76 4.09 -2.76
C GLY A 20 -19.72 5.27 -2.93
N LEU A 21 -19.90 5.79 -4.15
CA LEU A 21 -20.73 6.96 -4.46
C LEU A 21 -22.08 6.61 -5.09
N ARG A 22 -22.24 5.38 -5.62
CA ARG A 22 -23.44 4.97 -6.38
C ARG A 22 -23.82 3.54 -6.00
N ARG A 23 -25.10 3.19 -6.08
CA ARG A 23 -25.59 1.82 -5.80
C ARG A 23 -25.26 0.79 -6.89
N ARG A 24 -24.16 0.97 -7.63
CA ARG A 24 -23.69 0.08 -8.71
C ARG A 24 -22.22 -0.25 -8.49
N ASN A 25 -21.77 -1.37 -9.02
CA ASN A 25 -20.33 -1.69 -9.01
C ASN A 25 -19.54 -0.77 -9.94
N LEU A 26 -18.23 -0.73 -9.74
CA LEU A 26 -17.27 -0.12 -10.65
C LEU A 26 -17.29 -0.85 -12.02
N PRO A 27 -17.01 -0.13 -13.13
CA PRO A 27 -17.02 -0.74 -14.46
C PRO A 27 -15.90 -1.78 -14.61
N THR A 28 -16.07 -2.70 -15.57
CA THR A 28 -15.06 -3.69 -15.93
C THR A 28 -13.85 -3.02 -16.59
N ALA A 29 -12.69 -3.70 -16.55
CA ALA A 29 -11.46 -3.23 -17.18
C ALA A 29 -10.92 -4.25 -18.18
N GLN A 30 -10.59 -3.80 -19.39
CA GLN A 30 -10.12 -4.66 -20.48
C GLN A 30 -8.60 -4.94 -20.44
N ASN A 31 -7.81 -4.03 -19.88
CA ASN A 31 -6.34 -4.14 -19.84
C ASN A 31 -5.79 -3.78 -18.45
N MET A 32 -6.31 -4.44 -17.42
CA MET A 32 -5.82 -4.27 -16.05
C MET A 32 -4.49 -5.03 -15.89
N LEU A 33 -3.36 -4.31 -15.91
CA LEU A 33 -2.03 -4.92 -15.81
C LEU A 33 -1.85 -5.71 -14.50
N THR A 34 -1.13 -6.83 -14.55
CA THR A 34 -0.67 -7.55 -13.36
C THR A 34 0.50 -6.81 -12.72
N MET A 35 0.48 -6.68 -11.40
CA MET A 35 1.60 -6.08 -10.68
C MET A 35 2.70 -7.13 -10.48
N ARG A 36 3.95 -6.71 -10.55
CA ARG A 36 5.10 -7.51 -10.13
C ARG A 36 5.76 -6.82 -8.94
N TYR A 37 6.30 -7.62 -8.02
CA TYR A 37 7.15 -7.06 -6.98
C TYR A 37 8.44 -6.50 -7.59
N ASP A 38 8.86 -5.33 -7.14
CA ASP A 38 10.07 -4.67 -7.58
C ASP A 38 10.88 -4.23 -6.36
N MET A 39 12.09 -4.78 -6.21
CA MET A 39 12.96 -4.51 -5.07
C MET A 39 13.51 -3.08 -5.08
N ALA A 40 13.59 -2.42 -6.24
CA ALA A 40 14.02 -1.03 -6.31
C ALA A 40 12.94 -0.11 -5.71
N LEU A 41 11.67 -0.35 -6.02
CA LEU A 41 10.54 0.38 -5.44
C LEU A 41 10.38 0.10 -3.93
N GLU A 42 10.65 -1.13 -3.49
CA GLU A 42 10.71 -1.45 -2.05
C GLU A 42 11.82 -0.65 -1.35
N THR A 43 13.02 -0.62 -1.92
CA THR A 43 14.17 0.08 -1.34
C THR A 43 13.91 1.58 -1.23
N GLU A 44 13.32 2.18 -2.27
CA GLU A 44 12.89 3.58 -2.28
C GLU A 44 11.88 3.86 -1.14
N ALA A 45 10.81 3.05 -1.07
CA ALA A 45 9.77 3.19 -0.05
C ALA A 45 10.33 2.99 1.38
N GLN A 46 11.19 1.99 1.58
CA GLN A 46 11.81 1.71 2.87
C GLN A 46 12.76 2.84 3.30
N THR A 47 13.51 3.42 2.36
CA THR A 47 14.40 4.57 2.65
C THR A 47 13.59 5.74 3.19
N TYR A 48 12.46 6.07 2.56
CA TYR A 48 11.58 7.12 3.05
C TYR A 48 10.93 6.77 4.39
N ALA A 49 10.37 5.56 4.53
CA ALA A 49 9.73 5.11 5.77
C ALA A 49 10.68 5.10 6.97
N SER A 50 11.96 4.82 6.76
CA SER A 50 13.00 4.80 7.81
C SER A 50 13.28 6.19 8.40
N MET A 51 12.88 7.27 7.72
CA MET A 51 12.95 8.63 8.26
C MET A 51 11.83 8.95 9.24
N CYS A 52 10.94 7.99 9.51
CA CYS A 52 9.72 8.16 10.31
C CYS A 52 8.88 9.38 9.89
N PRO A 53 8.57 9.54 8.58
CA PRO A 53 7.83 10.69 8.11
C PRO A 53 6.38 10.65 8.62
N MET A 54 5.79 11.82 8.84
CA MET A 54 4.38 11.94 9.20
C MET A 54 3.46 12.13 7.99
N ASN A 55 4.04 12.35 6.80
CA ASN A 55 3.32 12.67 5.57
C ASN A 55 3.94 11.91 4.38
N ARG A 56 3.35 12.11 3.20
CA ARG A 56 3.84 11.63 1.90
C ARG A 56 5.14 12.33 1.49
N SER A 57 5.98 11.63 0.71
CA SER A 57 7.18 12.23 0.11
C SER A 57 6.80 13.25 -0.97
N ASP A 58 7.66 14.25 -1.15
CA ASP A 58 7.53 15.23 -2.23
C ASP A 58 7.61 14.51 -3.58
N VAL A 59 6.73 14.87 -4.52
CA VAL A 59 6.74 14.28 -5.87
C VAL A 59 8.07 14.53 -6.56
N ALA A 60 8.73 15.66 -6.30
CA ALA A 60 10.04 15.98 -6.85
C ALA A 60 11.14 14.99 -6.42
N THR A 61 10.99 14.33 -5.27
CA THR A 61 11.95 13.32 -4.79
C THR A 61 11.70 11.92 -5.35
N ARG A 62 10.59 11.72 -6.08
CA ARG A 62 10.19 10.43 -6.66
C ARG A 62 9.60 10.58 -8.07
N PRO A 63 10.37 11.10 -9.04
CA PRO A 63 9.85 11.45 -10.36
C PRO A 63 9.35 10.25 -11.19
N ALA A 64 9.75 9.03 -10.82
CA ALA A 64 9.41 7.80 -11.55
C ALA A 64 8.40 6.90 -10.81
N SER A 65 7.98 7.25 -9.58
CA SER A 65 7.16 6.39 -8.74
C SER A 65 5.94 7.10 -8.14
N GLY A 66 4.81 6.40 -8.13
CA GLY A 66 3.64 6.77 -7.35
C GLY A 66 3.78 6.30 -5.91
N GLU A 67 3.13 6.99 -4.97
CA GLU A 67 3.21 6.64 -3.55
C GLU A 67 1.82 6.44 -2.95
N ASN A 68 1.69 5.45 -2.07
CA ASN A 68 0.64 5.35 -1.07
C ASN A 68 1.29 5.39 0.30
N PHE A 69 0.80 6.26 1.19
CA PHE A 69 1.33 6.44 2.54
C PHE A 69 0.23 6.19 3.57
N ALA A 70 0.58 5.47 4.64
CA ALA A 70 -0.29 5.24 5.78
C ALA A 70 0.55 5.29 7.06
N SER A 71 0.09 6.08 8.03
CA SER A 71 0.58 6.04 9.41
C SER A 71 -0.52 5.45 10.27
N ILE A 72 -0.20 4.43 11.05
CA ILE A 72 -1.14 3.75 11.95
C ILE A 72 -0.63 4.00 13.36
N SER A 73 -1.38 4.79 14.12
CA SER A 73 -1.11 5.02 15.53
C SER A 73 -1.36 3.72 16.32
N SER A 74 -0.38 3.27 17.09
CA SER A 74 -0.57 2.18 18.04
C SER A 74 -0.88 2.72 19.44
N SER A 75 -1.81 2.09 20.15
CA SER A 75 -2.03 2.33 21.58
C SER A 75 -1.03 1.57 22.46
N THR A 76 -0.31 0.58 21.90
CA THR A 76 0.82 -0.08 22.56
C THR A 76 2.11 0.65 22.19
N SER A 77 2.91 0.98 23.21
CA SER A 77 4.21 1.63 22.96
C SER A 77 5.12 0.71 22.12
N PRO A 78 5.99 1.25 21.25
CA PRO A 78 6.94 0.45 20.48
C PRO A 78 7.83 -0.46 21.35
N LEU A 79 8.12 -0.02 22.58
CA LEU A 79 8.86 -0.80 23.57
C LEU A 79 8.08 -2.05 24.01
N ASP A 80 6.77 -1.93 24.21
CA ASP A 80 5.91 -3.05 24.64
C ASP A 80 5.71 -4.09 23.51
N ALA A 81 5.69 -3.62 22.26
CA ALA A 81 5.70 -4.49 21.08
C ALA A 81 7.03 -5.23 20.91
N ALA A 82 8.17 -4.57 21.14
CA ALA A 82 9.50 -5.17 21.04
C ALA A 82 9.74 -6.22 22.14
N VAL A 83 9.36 -5.94 23.39
CA VAL A 83 9.50 -6.89 24.51
C VAL A 83 8.76 -8.21 24.25
N ARG A 84 7.59 -8.15 23.61
CA ARG A 84 6.83 -9.35 23.21
C ARG A 84 7.53 -10.24 22.19
N VAL A 85 8.41 -9.69 21.36
CA VAL A 85 9.15 -10.47 20.33
C VAL A 85 10.38 -11.16 20.93
N TYR A 86 10.99 -10.59 21.98
CA TYR A 86 12.19 -11.14 22.62
C TYR A 86 11.92 -12.09 23.79
N LEU A 87 10.65 -12.25 24.22
CA LEU A 87 10.23 -13.13 25.32
C LEU A 87 9.42 -14.35 24.85
N THR A 88 9.39 -14.63 23.55
CA THR A 88 8.83 -15.85 22.93
C THR A 88 9.89 -16.54 22.10
#